data_AF-A0A8B8KH20-F1
#
_entry.id   AF-A0A8B8KH20-F1
#
_cell.length_a   1.000
_cell.length_b   1.000
_cell.length_c   1.000
_cell.angle_alpha   90.00
_cell.angle_beta   90.00
_cell.angle_gamma   90.00
#
_symmetry.space_group_name_H-M   'P 1'
#
loop_
_entity.id
_entity.type
_entity.pdbx_description
1 polymer ?
#
loop_
_entity_poly.entity_id
_entity_poly.type
_entity_poly.pdbx_seq_one_letter_code
_entity_poly.pdbx_strand_id
1 'polypeptide(L)'
;MYQNLWKSFWWNEMKRDVAEYVARCLTCQKAKVEHQCPPRLLQPLEISEWKWDNISMDFVSRLLRTRNNHDAIWVIMDRLTKATHFLPINMKYKSERLVDFYHASIGMTPFEVLYGRRCRTPLCWYENGEATLCALDMIQKQNEQIKMIKVKIKVAQDRQKSYYNKRRKSLEFQVGDHVFFKVSPLIEVGRALKS
;
A
#
# COMPACT_ATOMS: atom_id res chain seq x y z
N MET A 1 -13.85 28.64 22.60
CA MET A 1 -13.61 29.17 23.96
C MET A 1 -13.57 30.70 23.97
N TYR A 2 -12.61 31.35 23.28
CA TYR A 2 -12.54 32.82 23.20
C TYR A 2 -13.86 33.48 22.75
N GLN A 3 -14.45 33.02 21.64
CA GLN A 3 -15.72 33.56 21.11
C GLN A 3 -16.92 33.40 22.05
N ASN A 4 -16.86 32.51 23.05
CA ASN A 4 -17.93 32.35 24.03
C ASN A 4 -17.70 33.29 25.23
N LEU A 5 -16.45 33.43 25.67
CA LEU A 5 -16.07 34.30 26.79
C LEU A 5 -16.19 35.79 26.44
N TRP A 6 -15.84 36.18 25.21
CA TRP A 6 -15.89 37.58 24.76
C TRP A 6 -17.30 38.19 24.81
N LYS A 7 -18.35 37.36 24.81
CA LYS A 7 -19.74 37.82 24.87
C LYS A 7 -20.14 38.39 26.23
N SER A 8 -19.42 38.03 27.29
CA SER A 8 -19.79 38.37 28.67
C SER A 8 -18.64 38.96 29.48
N PHE A 9 -17.39 38.77 29.05
CA PHE A 9 -16.20 39.20 29.79
C PHE A 9 -15.16 39.84 28.87
N TRP A 10 -14.41 40.80 29.41
CA TRP A 10 -13.28 41.43 28.72
C TRP A 10 -12.19 41.81 29.74
N TRP A 11 -10.93 41.55 29.40
CA TRP A 11 -9.75 42.02 30.12
C TRP A 11 -8.55 42.13 29.18
N ASN A 12 -7.50 42.80 29.63
CA ASN A 12 -6.28 42.97 28.84
C ASN A 12 -5.63 41.61 28.55
N GLU A 13 -5.20 41.37 27.30
CA GLU A 13 -4.60 40.12 26.85
C GLU A 13 -5.46 38.84 26.94
N MET A 14 -6.78 38.93 27.09
CA MET A 14 -7.72 37.78 27.17
C MET A 14 -7.48 36.68 26.12
N LYS A 15 -7.12 37.05 24.88
CA LYS A 15 -6.83 36.08 23.82
C LYS A 15 -5.58 35.23 24.11
N ARG A 16 -4.56 35.82 24.73
CA ARG A 16 -3.31 35.16 25.13
C ARG A 16 -3.59 34.19 26.27
N ASP A 17 -4.29 34.63 27.32
CA ASP A 17 -4.62 33.80 28.49
C ASP A 17 -5.48 32.59 28.11
N VAL A 18 -6.49 32.80 27.25
CA VAL A 18 -7.32 31.70 26.76
C VAL A 18 -6.49 30.72 25.92
N ALA A 19 -5.56 31.21 25.09
CA ALA A 19 -4.68 30.35 24.31
C ALA A 19 -3.73 29.54 25.20
N GLU A 20 -3.16 30.16 26.24
CA GLU A 20 -2.28 29.52 27.22
C GLU A 20 -3.03 28.47 28.04
N TYR A 21 -4.25 28.79 28.52
CA TYR A 21 -5.11 27.84 29.21
C TYR A 21 -5.43 26.63 28.34
N VAL A 22 -5.84 26.86 27.08
CA VAL A 22 -6.13 25.78 26.13
C VAL A 22 -4.88 24.96 25.81
N ALA A 23 -3.69 25.58 25.75
CA ALA A 23 -2.41 24.90 25.55
C ALA A 23 -2.07 23.95 26.72
N ARG A 24 -2.33 24.36 27.97
CA ARG A 24 -2.06 23.57 29.17
C ARG A 24 -3.16 22.53 29.47
N CYS A 25 -4.40 22.78 29.05
CA CYS A 25 -5.54 21.92 29.35
C CYS A 25 -5.49 20.59 28.59
N LEU A 26 -5.30 19.50 29.34
CA LEU A 26 -5.27 18.13 28.85
C LEU A 26 -6.50 17.73 28.02
N THR A 27 -7.70 18.03 28.53
CA THR A 27 -8.96 17.71 27.86
C THR A 27 -9.10 18.45 26.54
N CYS A 28 -8.70 19.74 26.52
CA CYS A 28 -8.70 20.53 25.29
C CYS A 28 -7.70 20.01 24.28
N GLN A 29 -6.48 19.63 24.70
CA GLN A 29 -5.47 19.07 23.81
C GLN A 29 -5.89 17.71 23.24
N LYS A 30 -6.51 16.83 24.04
CA LYS A 30 -7.04 15.53 23.59
C LYS A 30 -8.23 15.67 22.62
N ALA A 31 -9.09 16.66 22.84
CA ALA A 31 -10.26 16.91 21.99
C ALA A 31 -9.92 17.68 20.69
N LYS A 32 -8.76 18.34 20.65
CA LYS A 32 -8.32 19.11 19.49
C LYS A 32 -7.93 18.14 18.36
N VAL A 33 -8.62 18.25 17.24
CA VAL A 33 -8.26 17.52 16.02
C VAL A 33 -6.88 18.02 15.58
N GLU A 34 -5.97 17.10 15.31
CA GLU A 34 -4.65 17.42 14.77
C GLU A 34 -4.84 17.96 13.34
N HIS A 35 -4.75 19.30 13.21
CA HIS A 35 -4.79 19.98 11.91
C HIS A 35 -3.39 20.11 11.28
N GLN A 36 -2.36 19.52 11.89
CA GLN A 36 -1.02 19.50 11.33
C GLN A 36 -0.92 18.47 10.21
N CYS A 37 -0.10 18.77 9.19
CA CYS A 37 0.17 17.80 8.14
C CYS A 37 1.01 16.66 8.74
N PRO A 38 0.67 15.37 8.52
CA PRO A 38 1.43 14.27 9.08
C PRO A 38 2.90 14.38 8.69
N PRO A 39 3.84 14.25 9.65
CA PRO A 39 5.24 14.63 9.45
C PRO A 39 6.02 13.66 8.55
N ARG A 40 5.40 12.54 8.14
CA ARG A 40 6.08 11.49 7.40
C ARG A 40 6.15 11.81 5.90
N LEU A 41 7.36 11.77 5.35
CA LEU A 41 7.61 11.81 3.91
C LEU A 41 7.08 10.56 3.22
N LEU A 42 6.71 10.66 1.94
CA LEU A 42 6.32 9.48 1.18
C LEU A 42 7.52 8.54 1.03
N GLN A 43 7.34 7.28 1.41
CA GLN A 43 8.25 6.18 1.10
C GLN A 43 7.68 5.41 -0.09
N PRO A 44 8.24 5.58 -1.31
CA PRO A 44 7.80 4.81 -2.46
C PRO A 44 8.14 3.33 -2.26
N LEU A 45 7.28 2.44 -2.76
CA LEU A 45 7.55 1.01 -2.77
C LEU A 45 8.67 0.68 -3.76
N GLU A 46 9.50 -0.29 -3.41
CA GLU A 46 10.53 -0.80 -4.31
C GLU A 46 9.93 -1.31 -5.62
N ILE A 47 10.62 -1.04 -6.73
CA ILE A 47 10.21 -1.46 -8.07
C ILE A 47 10.80 -2.85 -8.31
N SER A 48 9.93 -3.79 -8.71
CA SER A 48 10.34 -5.17 -9.01
C SER A 48 11.43 -5.24 -10.06
N GLU A 49 12.31 -6.23 -9.96
CA GLU A 49 13.35 -6.46 -10.96
C GLU A 49 12.78 -7.12 -12.23
N TRP A 50 11.79 -7.98 -12.07
CA TRP A 50 11.21 -8.76 -13.13
C TRP A 50 9.69 -8.85 -13.00
N LYS A 51 9.06 -9.40 -14.04
CA LYS A 51 7.62 -9.66 -14.07
C LYS A 51 7.30 -10.73 -13.02
N TRP A 52 6.19 -10.57 -12.31
CA TRP A 52 5.70 -11.54 -11.33
C TRP A 52 6.52 -11.71 -10.04
N ASP A 53 7.65 -11.01 -9.81
CA ASP A 53 8.31 -11.11 -8.48
C ASP A 53 7.46 -10.47 -7.38
N ASN A 54 6.74 -9.40 -7.72
CA ASN A 54 5.93 -8.64 -6.79
C ASN A 54 4.48 -8.58 -7.26
N ILE A 55 3.64 -9.38 -6.62
CA ILE A 55 2.21 -9.47 -6.91
C ILE A 55 1.44 -8.76 -5.79
N SER A 56 0.47 -7.94 -6.16
CA SER A 56 -0.54 -7.44 -5.22
C SER A 56 -1.82 -8.25 -5.38
N MET A 57 -2.34 -8.73 -4.25
CA MET A 57 -3.59 -9.49 -4.19
C MET A 57 -4.63 -8.66 -3.45
N ASP A 58 -5.85 -8.59 -3.98
CA ASP A 58 -6.98 -7.90 -3.34
C ASP A 58 -8.28 -8.68 -3.55
N PHE A 59 -9.27 -8.43 -2.70
CA PHE A 59 -10.57 -9.09 -2.75
C PHE A 59 -11.69 -8.07 -2.86
N VAL A 60 -12.41 -8.10 -3.98
CA VAL A 60 -13.69 -7.40 -4.11
C VAL A 60 -14.76 -8.30 -3.51
N SER A 61 -15.12 -8.02 -2.25
CA SER A 61 -16.03 -8.84 -1.46
C SER A 61 -17.45 -8.27 -1.40
N ARG A 62 -18.37 -9.04 -0.80
CA ARG A 62 -19.79 -8.70 -0.60
C ARG A 62 -20.56 -8.53 -1.91
N LEU A 63 -20.23 -9.33 -2.91
CA LEU A 63 -20.99 -9.41 -4.15
C LEU A 63 -22.20 -10.32 -3.97
N LEU A 64 -23.22 -10.12 -4.81
CA LEU A 64 -24.35 -11.04 -4.87
C LEU A 64 -23.85 -12.44 -5.24
N ARG A 65 -24.32 -13.44 -4.50
CA ARG A 65 -23.89 -14.82 -4.69
C ARG A 65 -24.35 -15.33 -6.05
N THR A 66 -23.40 -15.78 -6.85
CA THR A 66 -23.68 -16.38 -8.17
C THR A 66 -24.28 -17.79 -8.02
N ARG A 67 -24.86 -18.33 -9.11
CA ARG A 67 -25.35 -19.72 -9.16
C ARG A 67 -24.26 -20.75 -8.82
N ASN A 68 -23.01 -20.42 -9.17
CA ASN A 68 -21.84 -21.27 -8.90
C ASN A 68 -21.22 -21.01 -7.52
N ASN A 69 -21.97 -20.38 -6.61
CA ASN A 69 -21.60 -20.21 -5.21
C ASN A 69 -20.43 -19.24 -4.94
N HIS A 70 -20.06 -18.37 -5.88
CA HIS A 70 -19.04 -17.33 -5.70
C HIS A 70 -19.67 -16.02 -5.18
N ASP A 71 -19.02 -15.37 -4.22
CA ASP A 71 -19.48 -14.13 -3.55
C ASP A 71 -18.41 -13.01 -3.51
N ALA A 72 -17.24 -13.25 -4.10
CA ALA A 72 -16.17 -12.29 -4.22
C ALA A 72 -15.35 -12.50 -5.51
N ILE A 73 -14.61 -11.46 -5.90
CA ILE A 73 -13.61 -11.54 -6.97
C ILE A 73 -12.23 -11.36 -6.33
N TRP A 74 -11.37 -12.33 -6.55
CA TRP A 74 -9.96 -12.25 -6.20
C TRP A 74 -9.19 -11.60 -7.35
N VAL A 75 -8.61 -10.44 -7.07
CA VAL A 75 -7.84 -9.64 -8.02
C VAL A 75 -6.36 -9.87 -7.74
N ILE A 76 -5.65 -10.35 -8.75
CA ILE A 76 -4.22 -10.61 -8.67
C ILE A 76 -3.54 -9.73 -9.72
N MET A 77 -2.67 -8.82 -9.29
CA MET A 77 -2.02 -7.89 -10.19
C MET A 77 -0.51 -7.98 -10.09
N ASP A 78 0.17 -8.08 -11.24
CA ASP A 78 1.60 -7.86 -11.31
C ASP A 78 1.89 -6.36 -11.13
N ARG A 79 2.67 -6.02 -10.11
CA ARG A 79 2.96 -4.61 -9.81
C ARG A 79 3.80 -3.93 -10.88
N LEU A 80 4.62 -4.68 -11.62
CA LEU A 80 5.50 -4.13 -12.65
C LEU A 80 4.72 -3.84 -13.93
N THR A 81 4.06 -4.85 -14.50
CA THR A 81 3.35 -4.71 -15.79
C THR A 81 1.94 -4.16 -15.66
N LYS A 82 1.35 -4.16 -14.45
CA LYS A 82 -0.07 -3.90 -14.21
C LYS A 82 -1.02 -4.89 -14.91
N ALA A 83 -0.51 -6.06 -15.31
CA ALA A 83 -1.36 -7.17 -15.74
C ALA A 83 -2.21 -7.65 -14.56
N THR A 84 -3.50 -7.89 -14.80
CA THR A 84 -4.48 -8.21 -13.75
C THR A 84 -5.24 -9.49 -14.10
N HIS A 85 -5.40 -10.39 -13.13
CA HIS A 85 -6.23 -11.58 -13.21
C HIS A 85 -7.40 -11.45 -12.23
N PHE A 86 -8.60 -11.76 -12.71
CA PHE A 86 -9.83 -11.73 -11.93
C PHE A 86 -10.37 -13.14 -11.79
N LEU A 87 -10.42 -13.65 -10.56
CA LEU A 87 -10.87 -15.00 -10.26
C LEU A 87 -12.15 -14.95 -9.41
N PRO A 88 -13.25 -15.58 -9.84
CA PRO A 88 -14.44 -15.69 -9.00
C PRO A 88 -14.14 -16.65 -7.84
N ILE A 89 -14.34 -16.19 -6.61
CA ILE A 89 -14.09 -16.99 -5.40
C ILE A 89 -15.28 -16.93 -4.43
N ASN A 90 -15.26 -17.81 -3.44
CA ASN A 90 -16.08 -17.66 -2.26
C ASN A 90 -15.19 -17.27 -1.07
N MET A 91 -15.54 -16.24 -0.31
CA MET A 91 -14.77 -15.76 0.85
C MET A 91 -14.65 -16.80 1.97
N LYS A 92 -15.49 -17.84 1.96
CA LYS A 92 -15.39 -18.99 2.89
C LYS A 92 -14.35 -20.03 2.47
N TYR A 93 -13.73 -19.91 1.29
CA TYR A 93 -12.69 -20.82 0.86
C TYR A 93 -11.43 -20.66 1.72
N LYS A 94 -10.79 -21.80 2.04
CA LYS A 94 -9.48 -21.82 2.68
C LYS A 94 -8.40 -21.38 1.68
N SER A 95 -7.26 -20.94 2.20
CA SER A 95 -6.09 -20.52 1.43
C SER A 95 -5.62 -21.58 0.43
N GLU A 96 -5.58 -22.86 0.84
CA GLU A 96 -5.21 -23.99 -0.03
C GLU A 96 -6.02 -24.02 -1.32
N ARG A 97 -7.35 -23.89 -1.18
CA ARG A 97 -8.27 -23.92 -2.32
C ARG A 97 -8.09 -22.72 -3.24
N LEU A 98 -7.69 -21.56 -2.70
CA LEU A 98 -7.38 -20.39 -3.52
C LEU A 98 -6.14 -20.64 -4.39
N VAL A 99 -5.10 -21.28 -3.84
CA VAL A 99 -3.89 -21.64 -4.60
C VAL A 99 -4.23 -22.58 -5.75
N ASP A 100 -5.10 -23.58 -5.50
CA ASP A 100 -5.55 -24.49 -6.55
C ASP A 100 -6.32 -23.76 -7.67
N PHE A 101 -7.21 -22.84 -7.30
CA PHE A 101 -7.92 -22.00 -8.27
C PHE A 101 -6.96 -21.11 -9.08
N TYR A 102 -5.93 -20.57 -8.44
CA TYR A 102 -4.91 -19.77 -9.12
C TYR A 102 -4.18 -20.59 -10.18
N HIS A 103 -3.67 -21.76 -9.83
CA HIS A 103 -2.96 -22.64 -10.76
C HIS A 103 -3.88 -23.11 -11.90
N ALA A 104 -5.10 -23.53 -11.58
CA ALA A 104 -6.07 -24.00 -12.57
C ALA A 104 -6.48 -22.89 -13.55
N SER A 105 -6.65 -21.66 -13.07
CA SER A 105 -7.11 -20.54 -13.90
C SER A 105 -6.06 -19.97 -14.84
N ILE A 106 -4.79 -19.91 -14.42
CA ILE A 106 -3.69 -19.46 -15.28
C ILE A 106 -3.32 -20.54 -16.31
N GLY A 107 -3.68 -21.80 -16.04
CA GLY A 107 -3.33 -22.94 -16.90
C GLY A 107 -1.82 -23.23 -16.93
N MET A 108 -1.07 -22.62 -16.02
CA MET A 108 0.38 -22.77 -15.88
C MET A 108 0.73 -22.88 -14.39
N THR A 109 1.77 -23.64 -14.10
CA THR A 109 2.31 -23.74 -12.74
C THR A 109 3.05 -22.46 -12.34
N PRO A 110 3.21 -22.13 -11.04
CA PRO A 110 4.01 -20.98 -10.62
C PRO A 110 5.43 -20.97 -11.20
N PHE A 111 6.03 -22.16 -11.37
CA PHE A 111 7.31 -22.33 -12.04
C PHE A 111 7.25 -21.87 -13.50
N GLU A 112 6.20 -22.25 -14.22
CA GLU A 112 6.01 -21.88 -15.62
C GLU A 112 5.71 -20.39 -15.80
N VAL A 113 5.01 -19.77 -14.85
CA VAL A 113 4.81 -18.31 -14.79
C VAL A 113 6.14 -17.57 -14.56
N LEU A 114 6.97 -18.06 -13.64
CA LEU A 114 8.27 -17.46 -13.29
C LEU A 114 9.30 -17.58 -14.42
N TYR A 115 9.43 -18.78 -15.00
CA TYR A 115 10.51 -19.09 -15.93
C TYR A 115 10.08 -19.11 -17.40
N GLY A 116 8.78 -18.90 -17.68
CA GLY A 116 8.22 -18.94 -19.03
C GLY A 116 8.38 -20.30 -19.73
N ARG A 117 8.58 -21.37 -18.96
CA ARG A 117 8.79 -22.73 -19.44
C ARG A 117 8.19 -23.75 -18.48
N ARG A 118 7.63 -24.83 -19.01
CA ARG A 118 7.19 -25.97 -18.19
C ARG A 118 8.36 -26.52 -17.37
N CYS A 119 8.07 -26.94 -16.15
CA CYS A 119 9.03 -27.64 -15.30
C CYS A 119 9.49 -28.90 -16.04
N ARG A 120 10.79 -29.01 -16.33
CA ARG A 120 11.32 -30.21 -17.00
C ARG A 120 11.38 -31.34 -15.98
N THR A 121 10.40 -32.22 -16.02
CA THR A 121 10.49 -33.51 -15.34
C THR A 121 11.51 -34.40 -16.08
N PRO A 122 12.16 -35.37 -15.39
CA PRO A 122 13.08 -36.32 -16.02
C PRO A 122 12.51 -37.05 -17.26
N LEU A 123 11.19 -37.09 -17.39
CA LEU A 123 10.46 -37.73 -18.50
C LEU A 123 10.24 -36.82 -19.73
N CYS A 124 10.44 -35.51 -19.64
CA CYS A 124 10.10 -34.53 -20.70
C CYS A 124 11.34 -33.79 -21.24
N TRP A 125 12.42 -34.52 -21.52
CA TRP A 125 13.65 -33.94 -22.11
C TRP A 125 13.57 -33.75 -23.62
N TYR A 126 12.60 -34.37 -24.28
CA TYR A 126 12.44 -34.40 -25.73
C TYR A 126 11.15 -33.72 -26.12
N GLU A 127 11.19 -32.40 -26.37
CA GLU A 127 10.36 -31.71 -27.37
C GLU A 127 10.71 -30.22 -27.38
N ASN A 128 11.39 -29.82 -28.45
CA ASN A 128 11.13 -28.66 -29.29
C ASN A 128 12.44 -28.24 -29.98
N GLY A 129 12.68 -28.86 -31.13
CA GLY A 129 13.39 -28.20 -32.20
C GLY A 129 12.50 -27.09 -32.78
N GLU A 130 13.13 -26.02 -33.25
CA GLU A 130 12.54 -24.88 -33.99
C GLU A 130 11.97 -23.72 -33.15
N ALA A 131 12.86 -22.85 -32.62
CA ALA A 131 12.57 -21.41 -32.39
C ALA A 131 13.79 -20.52 -32.00
N THR A 132 15.04 -20.91 -32.25
CA THR A 132 16.19 -20.27 -31.55
C THR A 132 16.49 -18.82 -31.97
N LEU A 133 16.25 -18.44 -33.23
CA LEU A 133 16.60 -17.09 -33.73
C LEU A 133 15.52 -16.02 -33.43
N CYS A 134 14.23 -16.37 -33.55
CA CYS A 134 13.15 -15.41 -33.27
C CYS A 134 12.96 -15.15 -31.76
N ALA A 135 13.28 -16.13 -30.92
CA ALA A 135 13.14 -16.03 -29.46
C ALA A 135 14.12 -15.01 -28.84
N LEU A 136 15.36 -14.91 -29.34
CA LEU A 136 16.36 -13.98 -28.80
C LEU A 136 15.98 -12.51 -29.03
N ASP A 137 15.52 -12.19 -30.24
CA ASP A 137 15.04 -10.84 -30.58
C ASP A 137 13.81 -10.46 -29.73
N MET A 138 12.91 -11.41 -29.49
CA MET A 138 11.76 -11.22 -28.61
C MET A 138 12.18 -10.97 -27.15
N ILE A 139 13.16 -11.72 -26.65
CA ILE A 139 13.69 -11.56 -25.29
C ILE A 139 14.36 -10.18 -25.14
N GLN A 140 15.19 -9.77 -26.11
CA GLN A 140 15.83 -8.46 -26.11
C GLN A 140 14.79 -7.33 -26.09
N LYS A 141 13.80 -7.39 -26.98
CA LYS A 141 12.69 -6.43 -27.03
C LYS A 141 11.92 -6.38 -25.71
N GLN A 142 11.67 -7.53 -25.08
CA GLN A 142 11.00 -7.61 -23.79
C GLN A 142 11.85 -6.99 -22.66
N ASN A 143 13.16 -7.23 -22.65
CA ASN A 143 14.10 -6.63 -21.71
C ASN A 143 14.09 -5.10 -21.82
N GLU A 144 14.13 -4.58 -23.04
CA GLU A 144 14.06 -3.14 -23.32
C GLU A 144 12.74 -2.54 -22.83
N GLN A 145 11.62 -3.22 -23.08
CA GLN A 145 10.31 -2.81 -22.57
C GLN A 145 10.27 -2.78 -21.04
N ILE A 146 10.79 -3.81 -20.38
CA ILE A 146 10.87 -3.85 -18.91
C ILE A 146 11.72 -2.70 -18.38
N LYS A 147 12.86 -2.41 -19.02
CA LYS A 147 13.72 -1.26 -18.66
C LYS A 147 12.97 0.06 -18.79
N MET A 148 12.24 0.25 -19.89
CA MET A 148 11.38 1.42 -20.12
C MET A 148 10.28 1.56 -19.06
N ILE A 149 9.61 0.46 -18.71
CA ILE A 149 8.56 0.44 -17.69
C ILE A 149 9.14 0.86 -16.33
N LYS A 150 10.28 0.30 -15.92
CA LYS A 150 10.94 0.65 -14.65
C LYS A 150 11.25 2.14 -14.56
N VAL A 151 11.82 2.72 -15.61
CA VAL A 151 12.11 4.16 -15.68
C VAL A 151 10.83 4.98 -15.53
N LYS A 152 9.76 4.62 -16.23
CA LYS A 152 8.47 5.32 -16.15
C LYS A 152 7.85 5.22 -14.75
N ILE A 153 7.86 4.05 -14.12
CA ILE A 153 7.37 3.85 -12.75
C ILE A 153 8.18 4.71 -11.79
N LYS A 154 9.51 4.73 -11.92
CA LYS A 154 10.38 5.53 -11.08
C LYS A 154 10.07 7.03 -11.18
N VAL A 155 9.95 7.54 -12.41
CA VAL A 155 9.56 8.93 -12.66
C VAL A 155 8.19 9.25 -12.06
N ALA A 156 7.21 8.35 -12.19
CA ALA A 156 5.89 8.53 -11.59
C ALA A 156 5.93 8.56 -10.05
N GLN A 157 6.70 7.65 -9.43
CA GLN A 157 6.92 7.62 -7.99
C GLN A 157 7.60 8.90 -7.48
N ASP A 158 8.62 9.39 -8.20
CA ASP A 158 9.35 10.60 -7.82
C ASP A 158 8.46 11.86 -7.96
N ARG A 159 7.60 11.91 -8.99
CA ARG A 159 6.56 12.95 -9.12
C ARG A 159 5.55 12.91 -7.98
N GLN A 160 5.06 11.72 -7.63
CA GLN A 160 4.14 11.56 -6.50
C GLN A 160 4.79 12.00 -5.19
N LYS A 161 6.06 11.62 -4.98
CA LYS A 161 6.87 12.00 -3.82
C LYS A 161 7.06 13.51 -3.75
N SER A 162 7.35 14.19 -4.86
CA SER A 162 7.53 15.64 -4.88
C SER A 162 6.22 16.37 -4.53
N TYR A 163 5.08 15.95 -5.09
CA TYR A 163 3.78 16.53 -4.77
C TYR A 163 3.36 16.30 -3.32
N TYR A 164 3.52 15.07 -2.83
CA TYR A 164 3.16 14.70 -1.46
C TYR A 164 4.03 15.41 -0.42
N ASN A 165 5.34 15.52 -0.67
CA ASN A 165 6.29 16.12 0.27
C ASN A 165 6.25 17.65 0.27
N LYS A 166 5.80 18.32 -0.81
CA LYS A 166 5.78 19.80 -0.90
C LYS A 166 5.05 20.49 0.25
N ARG A 167 4.05 19.83 0.85
CA ARG A 167 3.24 20.37 1.96
C ARG A 167 3.61 19.80 3.34
N ARG A 168 4.66 18.97 3.41
CA ARG A 168 5.08 18.28 4.63
C ARG A 168 6.42 18.81 5.12
N LYS A 169 6.54 19.01 6.42
CA LYS A 169 7.82 19.27 7.10
C LYS A 169 8.16 18.02 7.89
N SER A 170 9.43 17.62 7.89
CA SER A 170 9.92 16.66 8.87
C SER A 170 9.74 17.29 10.25
N LEU A 171 9.07 16.58 11.15
CA LEU A 171 8.98 16.97 12.54
C LEU A 171 9.99 16.13 13.30
N GLU A 172 11.03 16.79 13.80
CA GLU A 172 12.05 16.19 14.66
C GLU A 172 11.71 16.56 16.10
N PHE A 173 11.73 15.56 16.98
CA PHE A 173 11.47 15.74 18.41
C PHE A 173 12.78 15.57 19.16
N GLN A 174 13.03 16.44 20.13
CA GLN A 174 14.17 16.34 21.03
C GLN A 174 13.82 15.50 22.26
N VAL A 175 14.84 14.95 22.92
CA VAL A 175 14.65 14.24 24.19
C VAL A 175 14.12 15.23 25.22
N GLY A 176 12.95 14.94 25.79
CA GLY A 176 12.22 15.83 26.70
C GLY A 176 10.93 16.41 26.13
N ASP A 177 10.70 16.31 24.82
CA ASP A 177 9.43 16.75 24.21
C ASP A 177 8.28 15.80 24.57
N HIS A 178 7.13 16.37 24.97
CA HIS A 178 5.92 15.60 25.23
C HIS A 178 5.09 15.40 23.94
N VAL A 179 4.83 14.15 23.57
CA VAL A 179 4.00 13.79 22.41
C VAL A 179 2.77 12.97 22.85
N PHE A 180 1.64 13.17 22.16
CA PHE A 180 0.47 12.32 22.34
C PHE A 180 0.59 11.09 21.44
N PHE A 181 0.43 9.89 22.02
CA PHE A 181 0.41 8.65 21.25
C PHE A 181 -1.04 8.24 20.98
N LYS A 182 -1.39 8.03 19.71
CA LYS A 182 -2.69 7.46 19.35
C LYS A 182 -2.60 5.94 19.43
N VAL A 183 -2.87 5.39 20.61
CA VAL A 183 -3.10 3.95 20.79
C VAL A 183 -4.51 3.63 20.30
N SER A 184 -4.63 2.66 19.39
CA SER A 184 -5.94 2.12 18.97
C SER A 184 -6.14 0.75 19.63
N PRO A 185 -7.37 0.28 19.88
CA PRO A 185 -8.42 0.90 20.66
C PRO A 185 -8.90 -0.11 21.71
N LEU A 186 -8.37 -0.08 22.93
CA LEU A 186 -9.07 -0.74 24.05
C LEU A 186 -8.85 -0.02 25.38
N ILE A 187 -7.77 0.73 25.59
CA ILE A 187 -7.54 1.43 26.86
C ILE A 187 -6.83 2.77 26.61
N GLU A 188 -7.28 3.77 27.35
CA GLU A 188 -6.89 5.18 27.46
C GLU A 188 -5.58 5.67 26.80
N VAL A 189 -5.68 6.88 26.23
CA VAL A 189 -4.53 7.70 25.80
C VAL A 189 -3.68 8.09 27.02
N GLY A 190 -2.64 7.31 27.30
CA GLY A 190 -1.60 7.58 28.28
C GLY A 190 -0.52 8.55 27.77
N ARG A 191 0.03 9.37 28.66
CA ARG A 191 1.24 10.17 28.41
C ARG A 191 2.46 9.30 28.74
N ALA A 192 3.40 9.16 27.83
CA ALA A 192 4.69 8.50 28.09
C ALA A 192 5.83 9.48 27.81
N LEU A 193 6.83 9.48 28.69
CA LEU A 193 8.12 10.13 28.47
C LEU A 193 8.98 9.20 27.62
N LYS A 194 9.64 9.74 26.59
CA LYS A 194 10.60 9.00 25.79
C LYS A 194 11.93 8.98 26.56
N SER A 195 12.30 7.82 27.10
CA SER A 195 13.64 7.52 27.64
C SER A 195 14.65 7.38 26.51
#